data_AF-A0A8S3V206-F1
#
_entry.id   AF-A0A8S3V206-F1
#
_cell.length_a   1.000
_cell.length_b   1.000
_cell.length_c   1.000
_cell.angle_alpha   90.00
_cell.angle_beta   90.00
_cell.angle_gamma   90.00
#
_symmetry.space_group_name_H-M   'P 1'
#
loop_
_entity.id
_entity.type
_entity.pdbx_description
1 polymer ?
#
loop_
_entity_poly.entity_id
_entity_poly.type
_entity_poly.pdbx_seq_one_letter_code
_entity_poly.pdbx_strand_id
1 'polypeptide(L)'
;MKWKDLDSSFESEIKKWPAPNYIFIHLGANDLVFMKSKELIENIKCSILRIKVFAPDIRIIWSDILPRPYWHGTLRPKLVEIARKRVNCAVRSFIKTEGQYISRYPSIKASEHNLFRHNGCHLSQIGLGIFLNNIQAAIVLGVAKVHSLFSLLGLSRAYVTNTGKLCGVCGLQELRNAIQGRIDAEEAIKQREEESEDKEFDPQELEVEIAPRPSDYMLSHSNDADFEYPVVQISPPDEDSNV
;
A
#
# COMPACT_ATOMS: atom_id res chain seq x y z
N MET A 1 24.06 -20.02 14.07
CA MET A 1 24.60 -18.66 14.27
C MET A 1 24.37 -18.21 15.71
N LYS A 2 25.40 -17.65 16.34
CA LYS A 2 25.31 -16.94 17.63
C LYS A 2 25.36 -15.44 17.38
N TRP A 3 25.00 -14.63 18.38
CA TRP A 3 24.95 -13.18 18.21
C TRP A 3 26.30 -12.57 17.79
N LYS A 4 27.40 -13.07 18.35
CA LYS A 4 28.76 -12.61 18.04
C LYS A 4 29.15 -12.71 16.56
N ASP A 5 28.45 -13.55 15.79
CA ASP A 5 28.74 -13.78 14.37
C ASP A 5 28.00 -12.79 13.46
N LEU A 6 27.11 -11.94 14.03
CA LEU A 6 26.24 -11.03 13.27
C LEU A 6 27.03 -10.01 12.46
N ASP A 7 27.97 -9.34 13.10
CA ASP A 7 28.67 -8.22 12.46
C ASP A 7 29.53 -8.69 11.29
N SER A 8 30.30 -9.77 11.48
CA SER A 8 31.12 -10.34 10.41
C SER A 8 30.28 -10.86 9.25
N SER A 9 29.10 -11.43 9.54
CA SER A 9 28.16 -11.88 8.51
C SER A 9 27.57 -10.70 7.75
N PHE A 10 27.14 -9.65 8.46
CA PHE A 10 26.59 -8.43 7.85
C PHE A 10 27.62 -7.72 6.96
N GLU A 11 28.85 -7.54 7.47
CA GLU A 11 29.95 -6.94 6.71
C GLU A 11 30.32 -7.75 5.46
N SER A 12 30.25 -9.09 5.53
CA SER A 12 30.51 -9.94 4.36
C SER A 12 29.45 -9.74 3.28
N GLU A 13 28.18 -9.60 3.66
CA GLU A 13 27.08 -9.43 2.71
C GLU A 13 27.03 -8.02 2.10
N ILE A 14 27.29 -6.97 2.89
CA ILE A 14 27.27 -5.58 2.39
C ILE A 14 28.44 -5.27 1.44
N LYS A 15 29.50 -6.09 1.46
CA LYS A 15 30.59 -6.01 0.48
C LYS A 15 30.20 -6.59 -0.88
N LYS A 16 29.27 -7.54 -0.90
CA LYS A 16 28.82 -8.24 -2.12
C LYS A 16 27.64 -7.54 -2.78
N TRP A 17 26.78 -6.92 -1.98
CA TRP A 17 25.51 -6.37 -2.41
C TRP A 17 25.35 -4.92 -1.95
N PRO A 18 24.62 -4.09 -2.71
CA PRO A 18 24.27 -2.75 -2.23
C PRO A 18 23.49 -2.82 -0.92
N ALA A 19 23.62 -1.77 -0.10
CA ALA A 19 22.96 -1.70 1.20
C ALA A 19 21.43 -1.85 1.04
N PRO A 20 20.79 -2.82 1.72
CA PRO A 20 19.36 -3.05 1.57
C PRO A 20 18.56 -1.93 2.27
N ASN A 21 17.34 -1.67 1.80
CA ASN A 21 16.45 -0.72 2.50
C ASN A 21 15.91 -1.28 3.82
N TYR A 22 15.89 -2.59 3.99
CA TYR A 22 15.38 -3.26 5.18
C TYR A 22 16.30 -4.42 5.58
N ILE A 23 16.46 -4.62 6.89
CA ILE A 23 17.05 -5.84 7.45
C ILE A 23 16.10 -6.43 8.50
N PHE A 24 15.82 -7.71 8.37
CA PHE A 24 15.05 -8.46 9.34
C PHE A 24 16.01 -9.26 10.23
N ILE A 25 15.99 -9.01 11.54
CA ILE A 25 16.90 -9.64 12.50
C ILE A 25 16.12 -10.60 13.39
N HIS A 26 16.36 -11.91 13.22
CA HIS A 26 15.84 -12.98 14.06
C HIS A 26 17.02 -13.79 14.63
N LEU A 27 17.58 -13.33 15.75
CA LEU A 27 18.77 -13.91 16.37
C LEU A 27 18.75 -13.75 17.89
N GLY A 28 19.63 -14.45 18.61
CA GLY A 28 19.82 -14.32 20.06
C GLY A 28 19.29 -15.50 20.88
N ALA A 29 18.43 -16.34 20.31
CA ALA A 29 17.89 -17.50 21.03
C ALA A 29 18.98 -18.48 21.50
N ASN A 30 20.03 -18.66 20.70
CA ASN A 30 21.12 -19.59 20.97
C ASN A 30 22.09 -19.07 22.06
N ASP A 31 22.02 -17.79 22.38
CA ASP A 31 22.92 -17.10 23.30
C ASP A 31 22.33 -17.09 24.73
N LEU A 32 21.01 -17.20 24.88
CA LEU A 32 20.29 -17.09 26.16
C LEU A 32 20.71 -18.12 27.22
N VAL A 33 21.27 -19.27 26.82
CA VAL A 33 21.70 -20.34 27.72
C VAL A 33 23.12 -20.08 28.23
N PHE A 34 23.96 -19.42 27.44
CA PHE A 34 25.40 -19.32 27.69
C PHE A 34 25.86 -17.90 28.02
N MET A 35 24.98 -16.91 27.93
CA MET A 35 25.29 -15.49 28.11
C MET A 35 24.31 -14.83 29.08
N LYS A 36 24.81 -13.90 29.89
CA LYS A 36 23.96 -13.10 30.79
C LYS A 36 23.07 -12.18 29.96
N SER A 37 21.81 -11.98 30.39
CA SER A 37 20.87 -11.12 29.65
C SER A 37 21.39 -9.69 29.45
N LYS A 38 22.09 -9.12 30.43
CA LYS A 38 22.65 -7.76 30.33
C LYS A 38 23.66 -7.66 29.19
N GLU A 39 24.61 -8.59 29.16
CA GLU A 39 25.64 -8.69 28.12
C GLU A 39 25.03 -8.89 26.73
N LEU A 40 24.05 -9.80 26.60
CA LEU A 40 23.36 -10.01 25.33
C LEU A 40 22.62 -8.74 24.87
N ILE A 41 21.95 -8.02 25.78
CA ILE A 41 21.28 -6.76 25.45
C ILE A 41 22.29 -5.71 24.95
N GLU A 42 23.44 -5.57 25.63
CA GLU A 42 24.49 -4.63 25.22
C GLU A 42 25.04 -4.99 23.84
N ASN A 43 25.36 -6.28 23.60
CA ASN A 43 25.82 -6.77 22.32
C ASN A 43 24.81 -6.49 21.19
N ILE A 44 23.51 -6.71 21.44
CA ILE A 44 22.44 -6.43 20.48
C ILE A 44 22.42 -4.94 20.12
N LYS A 45 22.41 -4.06 21.13
CA LYS A 45 22.39 -2.60 20.93
C LYS A 45 23.60 -2.13 20.14
N CYS A 46 24.80 -2.54 20.53
CA CYS A 46 26.03 -2.16 19.85
C CYS A 46 26.07 -2.64 18.40
N SER A 47 25.53 -3.82 18.09
CA SER A 47 25.46 -4.33 16.72
C SER A 47 24.49 -3.53 15.86
N ILE A 48 23.31 -3.20 16.41
CA ILE A 48 22.31 -2.35 15.72
C ILE A 48 22.88 -0.96 15.41
N LEU A 49 23.54 -0.32 16.38
CA LEU A 49 24.15 0.99 16.17
C LEU A 49 25.24 0.93 15.10
N ARG A 50 26.08 -0.12 15.09
CA ARG A 50 27.08 -0.30 14.04
C ARG A 50 26.47 -0.51 12.67
N ILE A 51 25.41 -1.33 12.56
CA ILE A 51 24.66 -1.50 11.30
C ILE A 51 24.14 -0.14 10.80
N LYS A 52 23.63 0.71 11.69
CA LYS A 52 23.19 2.08 11.35
C LYS A 52 24.32 3.01 10.93
N VAL A 53 25.52 2.86 11.49
CA VAL A 53 26.70 3.61 11.04
C VAL A 53 27.10 3.19 9.62
N PHE A 54 27.07 1.88 9.33
CA PHE A 54 27.42 1.37 8.00
C PHE A 54 26.36 1.66 6.93
N ALA A 55 25.08 1.62 7.29
CA ALA A 55 23.96 1.87 6.39
C ALA A 55 22.92 2.77 7.08
N PRO A 56 23.08 4.10 7.06
CA PRO A 56 22.21 5.03 7.79
C PRO A 56 20.71 4.88 7.44
N ASP A 57 20.41 4.65 6.17
CA ASP A 57 19.05 4.55 5.64
C ASP A 57 18.39 3.18 5.86
N ILE A 58 19.12 2.19 6.39
CA ILE A 58 18.58 0.85 6.59
C ILE A 58 17.46 0.87 7.63
N ARG A 59 16.32 0.26 7.31
CA ARG A 59 15.23 0.06 8.27
C ARG A 59 15.34 -1.31 8.91
N ILE A 60 15.44 -1.33 10.22
CA ILE A 60 15.59 -2.56 11.00
C ILE A 60 14.19 -3.04 11.40
N ILE A 61 13.93 -4.32 11.16
CA ILE A 61 12.77 -5.03 11.66
C ILE A 61 13.28 -6.04 12.69
N TRP A 62 13.07 -5.72 13.96
CA TRP A 62 13.43 -6.62 15.06
C TRP A 62 12.38 -7.70 15.23
N SER A 63 12.78 -8.97 15.13
CA SER A 63 11.97 -10.09 15.55
C SER A 63 12.26 -10.42 17.00
N ASP A 64 11.23 -10.44 17.82
CA ASP A 64 11.35 -11.02 19.16
C ASP A 64 11.90 -12.44 19.12
N ILE A 65 12.76 -12.75 20.10
CA ILE A 65 13.19 -14.12 20.35
C ILE A 65 11.95 -14.93 20.73
N LEU A 66 11.65 -15.99 19.98
CA LEU A 66 10.48 -16.83 20.21
C LEU A 66 10.56 -17.62 21.52
N PRO A 67 9.43 -17.85 22.20
CA PRO A 67 9.38 -18.82 23.28
C PRO A 67 9.66 -20.23 22.72
N ARG A 68 10.22 -21.11 23.56
CA ARG A 68 10.47 -22.51 23.19
C ARG A 68 9.94 -23.45 24.27
N PRO A 69 9.28 -24.56 23.89
CA PRO A 69 9.00 -25.67 24.80
C PRO A 69 10.26 -26.23 25.45
N TYR A 70 11.36 -26.28 24.69
CA TYR A 70 12.62 -26.87 25.14
C TYR A 70 13.81 -25.92 24.88
N TRP A 71 14.76 -25.90 25.82
CA TRP A 71 16.02 -25.16 25.70
C TRP A 71 17.18 -26.13 25.87
N HIS A 72 18.05 -26.25 24.87
CA HIS A 72 19.22 -27.13 24.92
C HIS A 72 20.27 -26.55 25.90
N GLY A 73 20.99 -27.42 26.60
CA GLY A 73 22.14 -27.03 27.43
C GLY A 73 21.78 -26.39 28.77
N THR A 74 20.53 -26.52 29.24
CA THR A 74 20.11 -26.00 30.55
C THR A 74 19.24 -27.01 31.30
N LEU A 75 19.44 -27.10 32.61
CA LEU A 75 18.55 -27.83 33.53
C LEU A 75 17.44 -26.91 34.09
N ARG A 76 17.47 -25.61 33.74
CA ARG A 76 16.60 -24.58 34.32
C ARG A 76 15.91 -23.76 33.22
N PRO A 77 15.05 -24.40 32.38
CA PRO A 77 14.41 -23.72 31.24
C PRO A 77 13.54 -22.52 31.65
N LYS A 78 12.96 -22.54 32.85
CA LYS A 78 12.20 -21.39 33.40
C LYS A 78 13.05 -20.12 33.52
N LEU A 79 14.32 -20.24 33.90
CA LEU A 79 15.23 -19.08 34.00
C LEU A 79 15.60 -18.54 32.61
N VAL A 80 15.78 -19.41 31.63
CA VAL A 80 16.04 -19.01 30.24
C VAL A 80 14.84 -18.27 29.65
N GLU A 81 13.62 -18.69 29.98
CA GLU A 81 12.41 -17.98 29.56
C GLU A 81 12.27 -16.60 30.21
N ILE A 82 12.65 -16.44 31.49
CA ILE A 82 12.73 -15.13 32.15
C ILE A 82 13.76 -14.25 31.46
N ALA A 83 14.96 -14.80 31.18
CA ALA A 83 16.01 -14.11 30.44
C ALA A 83 15.53 -13.66 29.05
N ARG A 84 14.84 -14.53 28.30
CA ARG A 84 14.24 -14.21 27.00
C ARG A 84 13.29 -13.02 27.09
N LYS A 85 12.35 -13.06 28.05
CA LYS A 85 11.38 -11.97 28.26
C LYS A 85 12.08 -10.65 28.60
N ARG A 86 13.12 -10.70 29.45
CA ARG A 86 13.93 -9.53 29.82
C ARG A 86 14.66 -8.94 28.60
N VAL A 87 15.33 -9.79 27.81
CA VAL A 87 16.04 -9.37 26.58
C VAL A 87 15.07 -8.74 25.59
N ASN A 88 13.96 -9.43 25.27
CA ASN A 88 12.95 -8.89 24.36
C ASN A 88 12.38 -7.56 24.86
N CYS A 89 12.09 -7.42 26.15
CA CYS A 89 11.58 -6.16 26.70
C CYS A 89 12.58 -5.00 26.51
N ALA A 90 13.84 -5.21 26.90
CA ALA A 90 14.88 -4.20 26.81
C ALA A 90 15.21 -3.80 25.37
N VAL A 91 15.33 -4.79 24.47
CA VAL A 91 15.64 -4.54 23.06
C VAL A 91 14.47 -3.85 22.36
N ARG A 92 13.22 -4.25 22.63
CA ARG A 92 12.05 -3.52 22.09
C ARG A 92 12.04 -2.05 22.50
N SER A 93 12.34 -1.76 23.76
CA SER A 93 12.40 -0.38 24.25
C SER A 93 13.41 0.44 23.42
N PHE A 94 14.60 -0.13 23.22
CA PHE A 94 15.65 0.49 22.40
C PHE A 94 15.28 0.60 20.90
N ILE A 95 14.76 -0.45 20.28
CA ILE A 95 14.34 -0.42 18.87
C ILE A 95 13.26 0.64 18.63
N LYS A 96 12.35 0.84 19.59
CA LYS A 96 11.35 1.92 19.53
C LYS A 96 11.98 3.31 19.58
N THR A 97 12.97 3.53 20.45
CA THR A 97 13.67 4.82 20.53
C THR A 97 14.40 5.14 19.22
N GLU A 98 14.91 4.11 18.54
CA GLU A 98 15.54 4.24 17.21
C GLU A 98 14.53 4.39 16.05
N GLY A 99 13.22 4.46 16.32
CA GLY A 99 12.18 4.59 15.30
C GLY A 99 12.06 3.38 14.36
N GLN A 100 12.47 2.21 14.80
CA GLN A 100 12.52 0.97 14.02
C GLN A 100 11.30 0.07 14.28
N TYR A 101 11.09 -0.94 13.43
CA TYR A 101 9.90 -1.78 13.48
C TYR A 101 10.11 -3.02 14.35
N ILE A 102 9.04 -3.48 14.99
CA ILE A 102 9.06 -4.66 15.88
C ILE A 102 8.02 -5.66 15.40
N SER A 103 8.47 -6.91 15.17
CA SER A 103 7.60 -8.07 14.96
C SER A 103 7.49 -8.88 16.24
N ARG A 104 6.24 -9.11 16.67
CA ARG A 104 5.87 -9.86 17.88
C ARG A 104 4.97 -11.02 17.50
N TYR A 105 5.01 -12.09 18.30
CA TYR A 105 4.33 -13.34 17.96
C TYR A 105 3.45 -13.83 19.12
N PRO A 106 2.36 -13.11 19.46
CA PRO A 106 1.48 -13.49 20.57
C PRO A 106 0.81 -14.87 20.38
N SER A 107 0.64 -15.29 19.12
CA SER A 107 0.04 -16.58 18.76
C SER A 107 1.02 -17.76 18.87
N ILE A 108 2.33 -17.52 18.96
CA ILE A 108 3.33 -18.58 19.13
C ILE A 108 3.66 -18.70 20.61
N LYS A 109 3.12 -19.72 21.26
CA LYS A 109 3.31 -19.98 22.69
C LYS A 109 4.02 -21.32 22.90
N ALA A 110 4.89 -21.41 23.91
CA ALA A 110 5.62 -22.65 24.22
C ALA A 110 4.70 -23.81 24.64
N SER A 111 3.46 -23.54 25.07
CA SER A 111 2.46 -24.56 25.38
C SER A 111 1.86 -25.23 24.14
N GLU A 112 1.93 -24.57 22.98
CA GLU A 112 1.34 -25.07 21.73
C GLU A 112 2.36 -25.98 21.02
N HIS A 113 2.48 -27.22 21.49
CA HIS A 113 3.50 -28.16 21.03
C HIS A 113 3.43 -28.45 19.53
N ASN A 114 2.24 -28.39 18.91
CA ASN A 114 2.03 -28.55 17.47
C ASN A 114 2.71 -27.46 16.62
N LEU A 115 3.03 -26.31 17.19
CA LEU A 115 3.77 -25.23 16.51
C LEU A 115 5.28 -25.50 16.46
N PHE A 116 5.77 -26.53 17.14
CA PHE A 116 7.18 -26.88 17.21
C PHE A 116 7.42 -28.29 16.64
N ARG A 117 8.66 -28.52 16.19
CA ARG A 117 9.12 -29.86 15.85
C ARG A 117 9.26 -30.69 17.13
N HIS A 118 9.46 -32.00 16.97
CA HIS A 118 9.73 -32.92 18.08
C HIS A 118 10.89 -32.47 18.99
N ASN A 119 11.88 -31.74 18.46
CA ASN A 119 12.98 -31.21 19.26
C ASN A 119 12.60 -30.01 20.19
N GLY A 120 11.36 -29.52 20.10
CA GLY A 120 10.84 -28.44 20.95
C GLY A 120 11.57 -27.10 20.81
N CYS A 121 12.44 -26.95 19.81
CA CYS A 121 13.27 -25.75 19.62
C CYS A 121 13.01 -25.05 18.29
N HIS A 122 12.67 -25.82 17.28
CA HIS A 122 12.40 -25.33 15.94
C HIS A 122 10.90 -25.34 15.68
N LEU A 123 10.44 -24.41 14.84
CA LEU A 123 9.04 -24.39 14.43
C LEU A 123 8.71 -25.58 13.53
N SER A 124 7.51 -26.13 13.72
CA SER A 124 6.87 -27.04 12.76
C SER A 124 6.49 -26.26 11.50
N GLN A 125 5.97 -26.94 10.47
CA GLN A 125 5.46 -26.27 9.28
C GLN A 125 4.28 -25.32 9.62
N ILE A 126 3.42 -25.74 10.56
CA ILE A 126 2.30 -24.92 11.05
C ILE A 126 2.83 -23.68 11.78
N GLY A 127 3.76 -23.88 12.72
CA GLY A 127 4.38 -22.77 13.46
C GLY A 127 5.14 -21.80 12.55
N LEU A 128 5.82 -22.33 11.53
CA LEU A 128 6.51 -21.53 10.52
C LEU A 128 5.53 -20.71 9.68
N GLY A 129 4.39 -21.28 9.28
CA GLY A 129 3.35 -20.54 8.56
C GLY A 129 2.82 -19.35 9.38
N ILE A 130 2.54 -19.56 10.67
CA ILE A 130 2.14 -18.47 11.57
C ILE A 130 3.25 -17.43 11.68
N PHE A 131 4.50 -17.85 11.87
CA PHE A 131 5.65 -16.96 11.98
C PHE A 131 5.83 -16.09 10.73
N LEU A 132 5.79 -16.69 9.54
CA LEU A 132 5.92 -15.99 8.27
C LEU A 132 4.76 -15.02 8.02
N ASN A 133 3.51 -15.41 8.34
CA ASN A 133 2.36 -14.52 8.23
C ASN A 133 2.50 -13.27 9.13
N ASN A 134 3.04 -13.43 10.34
CA ASN A 134 3.31 -12.30 11.23
C ASN A 134 4.45 -11.41 10.71
N ILE A 135 5.47 -11.98 10.07
CA ILE A 135 6.54 -11.20 9.43
C ILE A 135 5.98 -10.41 8.25
N GLN A 136 5.19 -11.05 7.39
CA GLN A 136 4.54 -10.40 6.27
C GLN A 136 3.69 -9.23 6.75
N ALA A 137 2.88 -9.42 7.79
CA ALA A 137 2.10 -8.34 8.39
C ALA A 137 2.99 -7.20 8.93
N ALA A 138 4.10 -7.51 9.61
CA ALA A 138 5.02 -6.51 10.12
C ALA A 138 5.73 -5.71 9.01
N ILE A 139 6.12 -6.37 7.91
CA ILE A 139 6.70 -5.72 6.74
C ILE A 139 5.66 -4.86 6.06
N VAL A 140 4.45 -5.38 5.80
CA VAL A 140 3.36 -4.62 5.16
C VAL A 140 3.00 -3.41 5.99
N LEU A 141 2.82 -3.53 7.31
CA LEU A 141 2.57 -2.37 8.18
C LEU A 141 3.75 -1.39 8.21
N GLY A 142 4.98 -1.89 8.14
CA GLY A 142 6.18 -1.05 8.14
C GLY A 142 6.42 -0.30 6.84
N VAL A 143 6.02 -0.88 5.71
CA VAL A 143 6.16 -0.33 4.36
C VAL A 143 4.93 0.52 3.99
N ALA A 144 3.74 0.15 4.45
CA ALA A 144 2.47 0.80 4.11
C ALA A 144 2.20 2.06 4.96
N LYS A 145 3.07 3.07 4.82
CA LYS A 145 2.67 4.46 5.15
C LYS A 145 1.61 4.99 4.17
N VAL A 146 1.43 4.32 3.03
CA VAL A 146 0.45 4.67 2.00
C VAL A 146 -0.97 4.41 2.50
N HIS A 147 -1.31 3.21 3.00
CA HIS A 147 -2.68 2.92 3.45
C HIS A 147 -3.19 3.83 4.58
N SER A 148 -2.31 4.27 5.50
CA SER A 148 -2.72 5.20 6.57
C SER A 148 -3.08 6.59 6.04
N LEU A 149 -2.38 7.08 5.01
CA LEU A 149 -2.66 8.39 4.42
C LEU A 149 -3.98 8.35 3.64
N PHE A 150 -4.24 7.27 2.90
CA PHE A 150 -5.48 7.08 2.15
C PHE A 150 -6.68 6.93 3.09
N SER A 151 -6.55 6.16 4.19
CA SER A 151 -7.61 6.04 5.20
C SER A 151 -7.86 7.36 5.97
N LEU A 152 -6.81 8.14 6.29
CA LEU A 152 -6.96 9.44 6.96
C LEU A 152 -7.69 10.46 6.07
N LEU A 153 -7.45 10.38 4.75
CA LEU A 153 -8.10 11.21 3.74
C LEU A 153 -9.48 10.66 3.30
N GLY A 154 -9.95 9.54 3.87
CA GLY A 154 -11.23 8.92 3.48
C GLY A 154 -11.24 8.30 2.07
N LEU A 155 -10.07 8.06 1.48
CA LEU A 155 -9.89 7.57 0.12
C LEU A 155 -9.92 6.04 0.12
N SER A 156 -10.99 5.45 -0.39
CA SER A 156 -11.20 3.99 -0.39
C SER A 156 -10.65 3.31 -1.64
N ARG A 157 -10.51 4.05 -2.75
CA ARG A 157 -10.01 3.56 -4.04
C ARG A 157 -9.16 4.63 -4.72
N ALA A 158 -8.09 4.20 -5.38
CA ALA A 158 -7.19 5.04 -6.16
C ALA A 158 -7.07 4.44 -7.56
N TYR A 159 -7.09 5.28 -8.59
CA TYR A 159 -7.00 4.82 -9.97
C TYR A 159 -5.58 5.05 -10.48
N VAL A 160 -4.93 3.95 -10.87
CA VAL A 160 -3.56 3.92 -11.36
C VAL A 160 -3.57 3.46 -12.82
N THR A 161 -2.76 4.07 -13.68
CA THR A 161 -2.58 3.62 -15.06
C THR A 161 -1.94 2.23 -15.12
N ASN A 162 -2.05 1.57 -16.26
CA ASN A 162 -1.26 0.37 -16.61
C ASN A 162 0.26 0.56 -16.50
N THR A 163 0.76 1.79 -16.42
CA THR A 163 2.17 2.15 -16.20
C THR A 163 2.51 2.49 -14.74
N GLY A 164 1.57 2.35 -13.80
CA GLY A 164 1.81 2.56 -12.38
C GLY A 164 1.74 4.02 -11.91
N LYS A 165 1.28 4.96 -12.76
CA LYS A 165 1.12 6.37 -12.38
C LYS A 165 -0.27 6.62 -11.78
N LEU A 166 -0.33 7.27 -10.63
CA LEU A 166 -1.59 7.67 -10.00
C LEU A 166 -2.25 8.78 -10.84
N CYS A 167 -3.44 8.53 -11.37
CA CYS A 167 -4.19 9.50 -12.17
C CYS A 167 -5.18 10.32 -11.33
N GLY A 168 -5.63 9.78 -10.19
CA GLY A 168 -6.57 10.48 -9.32
C GLY A 168 -7.02 9.64 -8.13
N VAL A 169 -7.63 10.32 -7.16
CA VAL A 169 -8.21 9.75 -5.94
C VAL A 169 -9.61 10.32 -5.75
N CYS A 170 -10.56 9.51 -5.27
CA CYS A 170 -11.93 9.94 -4.99
C CYS A 170 -12.42 9.30 -3.69
N GLY A 171 -12.99 10.11 -2.78
CA GLY A 171 -13.58 9.62 -1.53
C GLY A 171 -14.97 9.01 -1.75
N LEU A 172 -15.34 7.99 -0.97
CA LEU A 172 -16.66 7.36 -1.07
C LEU A 172 -17.81 8.33 -0.73
N GLN A 173 -17.58 9.26 0.19
CA GLN A 173 -18.54 10.30 0.56
C GLN A 173 -18.79 11.27 -0.59
N GLU A 174 -17.72 11.73 -1.25
CA GLU A 174 -17.81 12.62 -2.40
C GLU A 174 -18.50 11.93 -3.59
N LEU A 175 -18.14 10.67 -3.85
CA LEU A 175 -18.79 9.86 -4.88
C LEU A 175 -20.28 9.66 -4.59
N ARG A 176 -20.64 9.33 -3.34
CA ARG A 176 -22.04 9.18 -2.93
C ARG A 176 -22.81 10.49 -3.10
N ASN A 177 -22.24 11.61 -2.67
CA ASN A 177 -22.87 12.93 -2.80
C ASN A 177 -23.05 13.32 -4.27
N ALA A 178 -22.07 13.05 -5.13
CA ALA A 178 -22.16 13.36 -6.56
C ALA A 178 -23.21 12.52 -7.28
N ILE A 179 -23.32 11.22 -6.94
CA ILE A 179 -24.35 10.34 -7.50
C ILE A 179 -25.75 10.77 -7.01
N GLN A 180 -25.90 11.01 -5.71
CA GLN A 180 -27.19 11.43 -5.13
C GLN A 180 -27.64 12.78 -5.70
N GLY A 181 -26.75 13.77 -5.77
CA GLY A 181 -27.07 15.08 -6.32
C GLY A 181 -27.49 15.04 -7.80
N ARG A 182 -27.01 14.04 -8.57
CA ARG A 182 -27.47 13.82 -9.94
C ARG A 182 -28.89 13.24 -9.98
N ILE A 183 -29.19 12.26 -9.13
CA ILE A 183 -30.52 11.65 -9.04
C ILE A 183 -31.56 12.69 -8.62
N ASP A 184 -31.25 13.48 -7.58
CA ASP A 184 -32.14 14.54 -7.09
C ASP A 184 -32.39 15.62 -8.17
N ALA A 185 -31.37 15.94 -8.98
CA ALA A 185 -31.50 16.87 -10.10
C ALA A 185 -32.35 16.29 -11.26
N GLU A 186 -32.20 15.00 -11.57
CA GLU A 186 -33.02 14.31 -12.57
C GLU A 186 -34.49 14.22 -12.14
N GLU A 187 -34.76 14.02 -10.85
CA GLU A 187 -36.13 14.05 -10.29
C GLU A 187 -36.73 15.45 -10.32
N ALA A 188 -35.95 16.49 -9.99
CA ALA A 188 -36.42 17.88 -10.03
C ALA A 188 -36.71 18.37 -11.45
N ILE A 189 -36.00 17.86 -12.47
CA ILE A 189 -36.28 18.18 -13.87
C ILE A 189 -37.59 17.53 -14.31
N LYS A 190 -37.81 16.25 -13.99
CA LYS A 190 -39.08 15.56 -14.29
C LYS A 190 -40.28 16.24 -13.66
N GLN A 191 -40.17 16.65 -12.39
CA GLN A 191 -41.25 17.38 -11.71
C GLN A 191 -41.56 18.73 -12.37
N ARG A 192 -40.54 19.43 -12.88
CA ARG A 192 -40.76 20.70 -13.61
C ARG A 192 -41.34 20.51 -15.01
N GLU A 193 -40.99 19.42 -15.68
CA GLU A 193 -41.58 19.06 -16.98
C GLU A 193 -43.06 18.68 -16.80
N GLU A 194 -43.39 17.88 -15.79
CA GLU A 194 -44.77 17.51 -15.44
C GLU A 194 -45.61 18.74 -14.99
N GLU A 195 -45.05 19.65 -14.18
CA GLU A 195 -45.72 20.91 -13.81
C GLU A 195 -45.91 21.89 -14.99
N SER A 196 -45.16 21.74 -16.08
CA SER A 196 -45.27 22.58 -17.27
C SER A 196 -46.29 22.05 -18.28
N GLU A 197 -46.52 20.73 -18.32
CA GLU A 197 -47.55 20.10 -19.16
C GLU A 197 -48.98 20.36 -18.62
N ASP A 198 -49.13 20.62 -17.32
CA ASP A 198 -50.43 20.92 -16.70
C ASP A 198 -50.86 22.40 -16.80
N LYS A 199 -50.06 23.29 -17.42
CA LYS A 199 -50.47 24.67 -17.70
C LYS A 199 -51.15 24.75 -19.06
N GLU A 200 -52.49 24.74 -19.05
CA GLU A 200 -53.32 24.98 -20.23
C GLU A 200 -52.94 26.33 -20.88
N PHE A 201 -52.48 26.25 -22.14
CA PHE A 201 -52.04 27.40 -22.94
C PHE A 201 -53.25 28.30 -23.25
N ASP A 202 -53.31 29.49 -22.64
CA ASP A 202 -54.30 30.52 -22.98
C ASP A 202 -53.82 31.29 -24.23
N PRO A 203 -54.47 31.14 -25.40
CA PRO A 203 -54.03 31.77 -26.64
C PRO A 203 -54.14 33.29 -26.67
N GLN A 204 -54.69 33.92 -25.63
CA GLN A 204 -54.99 35.36 -25.60
C GLN A 204 -53.82 36.25 -25.15
N GLU A 205 -52.72 35.70 -24.60
CA GLU A 205 -51.55 36.50 -24.14
C GLU A 205 -50.52 36.87 -25.24
N LEU A 206 -50.70 36.41 -26.48
CA LEU A 206 -49.75 36.64 -27.59
C LEU A 206 -50.21 37.76 -28.55
N GLU A 207 -50.43 38.98 -28.06
CA GLU A 207 -50.41 40.17 -28.93
C GLU A 207 -48.99 40.75 -28.96
N VAL A 208 -48.22 40.37 -29.98
CA VAL A 208 -46.89 40.96 -30.27
C VAL A 208 -47.07 42.04 -31.33
N GLU A 209 -46.89 43.32 -30.97
CA GLU A 209 -46.85 44.43 -31.93
C GLU A 209 -45.68 44.24 -32.93
N ILE A 210 -46.02 44.15 -34.21
CA ILE A 210 -45.03 43.98 -35.29
C ILE A 210 -44.50 45.35 -35.72
N ALA A 211 -43.23 45.63 -35.42
CA ALA A 211 -42.55 46.82 -35.94
C ALA A 211 -42.34 46.74 -37.47
N PRO A 212 -42.41 47.87 -38.21
CA PRO A 212 -42.34 47.85 -39.67
C PRO A 212 -40.91 47.60 -40.20
N ARG A 213 -40.81 46.88 -41.32
CA ARG A 213 -39.53 46.51 -41.95
C ARG A 213 -38.89 47.68 -42.71
N PRO A 214 -37.55 47.85 -42.68
CA PRO A 214 -36.86 48.78 -43.57
C PRO A 214 -36.73 48.21 -44.99
N SER A 215 -36.94 49.08 -45.98
CA SER A 215 -36.70 48.85 -47.40
C SER A 215 -35.22 49.00 -47.74
N ASP A 216 -34.66 48.06 -48.51
CA ASP A 216 -33.98 48.34 -49.79
C ASP A 216 -33.31 47.06 -50.33
N TYR A 217 -33.74 46.63 -51.52
CA TYR A 217 -33.19 45.55 -52.33
C TYR A 217 -32.08 46.08 -53.25
N MET A 218 -31.03 45.29 -53.53
CA MET A 218 -30.48 45.11 -54.89
C MET A 218 -29.71 43.78 -54.97
N LEU A 219 -30.27 42.81 -55.70
CA LEU A 219 -29.58 41.63 -56.22
C LEU A 219 -29.09 41.96 -57.65
N SER A 220 -27.79 41.80 -57.93
CA SER A 220 -27.30 41.66 -59.30
C SER A 220 -26.95 40.19 -59.57
N HIS A 221 -27.55 39.62 -60.61
CA HIS A 221 -27.26 38.29 -61.14
C HIS A 221 -26.31 38.39 -62.33
N SER A 222 -25.34 37.48 -62.41
CA SER A 222 -24.82 36.77 -63.61
C SER A 222 -23.46 36.15 -63.26
N ASN A 223 -23.01 34.96 -63.70
CA ASN A 223 -23.55 33.80 -64.42
C ASN A 223 -22.55 32.64 -64.19
N ASP A 224 -22.99 31.41 -64.41
CA ASP A 224 -22.25 30.14 -64.26
C ASP A 224 -20.92 30.03 -65.05
N ALA A 225 -19.90 29.42 -64.43
CA ALA A 225 -18.99 28.40 -65.00
C ALA A 225 -17.84 28.07 -64.04
N ASP A 226 -17.53 26.78 -63.94
CA ASP A 226 -16.24 26.19 -63.53
C ASP A 226 -15.77 26.36 -62.07
N PHE A 227 -16.10 25.38 -61.22
CA PHE A 227 -15.21 25.03 -60.10
C PHE A 227 -15.16 23.51 -59.90
N GLU A 228 -14.09 22.90 -60.43
CA GLU A 228 -13.73 21.49 -60.19
C GLU A 228 -13.37 21.25 -58.73
N TYR A 229 -13.89 20.16 -58.15
CA TYR A 229 -13.47 19.66 -56.85
C TYR A 229 -12.23 18.75 -57.00
N PRO A 230 -11.16 18.94 -56.21
CA PRO A 230 -9.96 18.11 -56.31
C PRO A 230 -10.20 16.69 -55.77
N VAL A 231 -9.90 15.70 -56.61
CA VAL A 231 -9.94 14.26 -56.28
C VAL A 231 -8.70 13.87 -55.50
N VAL A 232 -8.87 13.48 -54.23
CA VAL A 232 -7.80 12.92 -53.40
C VAL A 232 -7.67 11.42 -53.72
N GLN A 233 -6.59 11.02 -54.37
CA GLN A 233 -6.26 9.60 -54.57
C GLN A 233 -5.68 9.01 -53.28
N ILE A 234 -6.37 8.01 -52.74
CA ILE A 234 -5.90 7.20 -51.59
C ILE A 234 -5.45 5.86 -52.16
N SER A 235 -4.15 5.56 -52.06
CA SER A 235 -3.60 4.27 -52.47
C SER A 235 -4.10 3.14 -51.54
N PRO A 236 -4.48 1.97 -52.08
CA PRO A 236 -4.92 0.85 -51.27
C PRO A 236 -3.76 0.18 -50.51
N PRO A 237 -4.03 -0.45 -49.35
CA PRO A 237 -3.04 -1.18 -48.57
C PRO A 237 -2.71 -2.52 -49.22
N ASP A 238 -1.42 -2.90 -49.18
CA ASP A 238 -0.89 -4.14 -49.73
C ASP A 238 -1.43 -5.35 -48.94
N GLU A 239 -2.19 -6.21 -49.63
CA GLU A 239 -2.55 -7.57 -49.20
C GLU A 239 -1.75 -8.61 -49.99
N ASP A 240 -1.56 -9.75 -49.31
CA ASP A 240 -1.06 -11.05 -49.78
C ASP A 240 0.46 -11.25 -49.85
N SER A 241 1.05 -12.34 -49.36
CA SER A 241 0.51 -13.70 -49.18
C SER A 241 1.44 -14.59 -48.35
N ASN A 242 0.83 -15.62 -47.78
CA ASN A 242 1.43 -16.86 -47.31
C ASN A 242 2.54 -17.42 -48.23
N VAL A 243 3.67 -17.78 -47.62
CA VAL A 243 4.38 -19.08 -47.76
C VAL A 243 4.91 -19.48 -46.40
#